data_AF-A0A7K3S2E4-F1
#
_entry.id   AF-A0A7K3S2E4-F1
#
_cell.length_a   1.000
_cell.length_b   1.000
_cell.length_c   1.000
_cell.angle_alpha   90.00
_cell.angle_beta   90.00
_cell.angle_gamma   90.00
#
_symmetry.space_group_name_H-M   'P 1'
#
loop_
_entity.id
_entity.type
_entity.pdbx_description
1 polymer ?
#
loop_
_entity_poly.entity_id
_entity_poly.type
_entity_poly.pdbx_seq_one_letter_code
_entity_poly.pdbx_strand_id
1 'polypeptide(L)'
;MEAVRVLFGLSAPLVVCWERRWFTARPGLTILLTLAYGAYAIAPYIDDVRSWSALASAVLLAVGCILLYRSSSTPALGFSITSPLPTGLSVGKRLGAVAVLLAVSVGTWTAWSTASVFFDQLLRNDTLAVMLSALLIAVFGGGAFVKAATDPVVEEVDRLPSGPNKETALALIRSGGRAIGLFERGLLFIFLAAGQPEAAALVLAAKALARAPVDHVNQASKYFLTGTLASVIAAWIMSVAARAAVGLPIL
;
A
#
# COMPACT_ATOMS: atom_id res chain seq x y z
N MET A 1 2.20 14.44 -18.58
CA MET A 1 1.62 13.21 -17.99
C MET A 1 2.65 12.12 -17.82
N GLU A 2 3.49 11.85 -18.82
CA GLU A 2 4.56 10.84 -18.76
C GLU A 2 5.42 10.90 -17.49
N ALA A 3 6.16 12.00 -17.28
CA ALA A 3 7.07 12.12 -16.13
C ALA A 3 6.35 11.95 -14.78
N VAL A 4 5.11 12.41 -14.68
CA VAL A 4 4.28 12.27 -13.47
C VAL A 4 3.93 10.80 -13.23
N ARG A 5 3.42 10.11 -14.24
CA ARG A 5 3.06 8.70 -14.15
C ARG A 5 4.27 7.83 -13.78
N VAL A 6 5.41 8.06 -14.42
CA VAL A 6 6.65 7.33 -14.15
C VAL A 6 7.14 7.61 -12.72
N LEU A 7 7.13 8.86 -12.27
CA LEU A 7 7.57 9.24 -10.92
C LEU A 7 6.68 8.60 -9.82
N PHE A 8 5.36 8.79 -9.92
CA PHE A 8 4.43 8.21 -8.95
C PHE A 8 4.43 6.68 -9.02
N GLY A 9 4.45 6.13 -10.23
CA GLY A 9 4.43 4.70 -10.47
C GLY A 9 5.67 3.97 -9.94
N LEU A 10 6.86 4.55 -10.08
CA LEU A 10 8.10 3.94 -9.58
C LEU A 10 8.31 4.15 -8.08
N SER A 11 7.77 5.23 -7.49
CA SER A 11 7.87 5.49 -6.05
C SER A 11 6.90 4.64 -5.22
N ALA A 12 5.70 4.36 -5.73
CA ALA A 12 4.68 3.56 -5.04
C ALA A 12 5.19 2.18 -4.53
N PRO A 13 5.78 1.30 -5.36
CA PRO A 13 6.22 -0.02 -4.91
C PRO A 13 7.35 0.05 -3.88
N LEU A 14 8.23 1.06 -3.98
CA LEU A 14 9.31 1.29 -3.02
C LEU A 14 8.77 1.68 -1.65
N VAL A 15 7.79 2.59 -1.61
CA VAL A 15 7.12 3.04 -0.39
C VAL A 15 6.35 1.88 0.27
N VAL A 16 5.66 1.06 -0.52
CA VAL A 16 4.97 -0.16 -0.03
C VAL A 16 5.98 -1.12 0.61
N CYS A 17 7.09 -1.40 -0.08
CA CYS A 17 8.13 -2.30 0.42
C CYS A 17 8.79 -1.76 1.69
N TRP A 18 8.95 -0.44 1.80
CA TRP A 18 9.50 0.22 2.98
C TRP A 18 8.59 0.02 4.20
N GLU A 19 7.31 0.40 4.09
CA GLU A 19 6.36 0.31 5.22
C GLU A 19 6.12 -1.13 5.67
N ARG A 20 6.13 -2.06 4.73
CA ARG A 20 5.98 -3.50 5.02
C ARG A 20 7.28 -4.18 5.45
N ARG A 21 8.42 -3.47 5.48
CA ARG A 21 9.77 -4.01 5.77
C ARG A 21 10.15 -5.18 4.85
N TRP A 22 9.67 -5.17 3.61
CA TRP A 22 9.93 -6.24 2.66
C TRP A 22 11.37 -6.27 2.16
N PHE A 23 12.07 -5.14 2.20
CA PHE A 23 13.52 -5.07 1.91
C PHE A 23 14.33 -6.07 2.73
N THR A 24 13.93 -6.32 3.99
CA THR A 24 14.61 -7.29 4.88
C THR A 24 13.90 -8.64 4.91
N ALA A 25 12.58 -8.64 5.02
CA ALA A 25 11.82 -9.86 5.24
C ALA A 25 11.60 -10.68 3.97
N ARG A 26 11.46 -10.04 2.80
CA ARG A 26 11.06 -10.68 1.53
C ARG A 26 11.68 -9.98 0.31
N PRO A 27 13.03 -9.99 0.16
CA PRO A 27 13.72 -9.24 -0.89
C PRO A 27 13.30 -9.63 -2.32
N GLY A 28 12.98 -10.91 -2.55
CA GLY A 28 12.48 -11.39 -3.85
C GLY A 28 11.13 -10.77 -4.23
N LEU A 29 10.21 -10.61 -3.27
CA LEU A 29 8.93 -9.94 -3.52
C LEU A 29 9.11 -8.44 -3.77
N THR A 30 10.08 -7.79 -3.15
CA THR A 30 10.40 -6.38 -3.41
C THR A 30 10.82 -6.19 -4.87
N ILE A 31 11.76 -7.00 -5.36
CA ILE A 31 12.21 -6.91 -6.76
C ILE A 31 11.04 -7.22 -7.70
N LEU A 32 10.27 -8.28 -7.42
CA LEU A 32 9.12 -8.66 -8.24
C LEU A 32 8.07 -7.54 -8.29
N LEU A 33 7.72 -6.93 -7.16
CA LEU A 33 6.74 -5.85 -7.10
C LEU A 33 7.25 -4.61 -7.84
N THR A 34 8.50 -4.20 -7.61
CA THR A 34 9.10 -3.05 -8.30
C THR A 34 9.15 -3.26 -9.81
N LEU A 35 9.50 -4.46 -10.28
CA LEU A 35 9.50 -4.78 -11.71
C LEU A 35 8.08 -4.84 -12.28
N ALA A 36 7.16 -5.57 -11.65
CA ALA A 36 5.81 -5.74 -12.17
C ALA A 36 5.03 -4.42 -12.19
N TYR A 37 5.06 -3.67 -11.08
CA TYR A 37 4.38 -2.37 -10.98
C TYR A 37 5.10 -1.29 -11.79
N GLY A 38 6.44 -1.34 -11.83
CA GLY A 38 7.23 -0.43 -12.66
C GLY A 38 6.98 -0.64 -14.15
N ALA A 39 6.90 -1.90 -14.61
CA ALA A 39 6.52 -2.24 -15.99
C ALA A 39 5.12 -1.71 -16.33
N TYR A 40 4.15 -1.82 -15.41
CA TYR A 40 2.83 -1.20 -15.55
C TYR A 40 2.92 0.34 -15.64
N ALA A 41 3.75 0.98 -14.82
CA ALA A 41 3.92 2.43 -14.82
C ALA A 41 4.50 2.93 -16.15
N ILE A 42 5.47 2.22 -16.74
CA ILE A 42 6.10 2.60 -18.01
C ILE A 42 5.41 2.05 -19.26
N ALA A 43 4.39 1.19 -19.13
CA ALA A 43 3.78 0.47 -20.24
C ALA A 43 3.36 1.34 -21.46
N PRO A 44 2.77 2.54 -21.30
CA PRO A 44 2.44 3.40 -22.44
C PRO A 44 3.65 4.04 -23.12
N TYR A 45 4.81 4.02 -22.46
CA TYR A 45 6.03 4.73 -22.86
C TYR A 45 7.21 3.77 -23.05
N ILE A 46 6.91 2.51 -23.39
CA ILE A 46 7.92 1.45 -23.54
C ILE A 46 8.92 1.75 -24.67
N ASP A 47 8.52 2.58 -25.64
CA ASP A 47 9.36 3.00 -26.76
C ASP A 47 10.37 4.10 -26.37
N ASP A 48 10.20 4.76 -25.20
CA ASP A 48 11.15 5.77 -24.72
C ASP A 48 12.23 5.16 -23.82
N VAL A 49 13.49 5.38 -24.19
CA VAL A 49 14.69 4.99 -23.42
C VAL A 49 14.68 5.59 -22.01
N ARG A 50 14.10 6.78 -21.82
CA ARG A 50 14.01 7.45 -20.51
C ARG A 50 13.16 6.66 -19.51
N SER A 51 12.10 6.03 -19.98
CA SER A 51 11.23 5.22 -19.12
C SER A 51 11.93 3.96 -18.63
N TRP A 52 12.73 3.34 -19.50
CA TRP A 52 13.58 2.20 -19.14
C TRP A 52 14.69 2.56 -18.16
N SER A 53 15.36 3.71 -18.33
CA SER A 53 16.40 4.14 -17.41
C SER A 53 15.83 4.51 -16.03
N ALA A 54 14.62 5.07 -15.98
CA ALA A 54 13.90 5.30 -14.74
C ALA A 54 13.54 3.99 -14.01
N LEU A 55 13.00 3.00 -14.73
CA LEU A 55 12.73 1.68 -14.17
C LEU A 55 14.00 1.00 -13.65
N ALA A 56 15.08 1.03 -14.44
CA ALA A 56 16.37 0.47 -14.03
C ALA A 56 16.88 1.14 -12.75
N SER A 57 16.76 2.47 -12.65
CA SER A 57 17.13 3.23 -11.45
C SER A 57 16.29 2.83 -10.24
N ALA A 58 14.98 2.63 -10.39
CA ALA A 58 14.11 2.18 -9.31
C ALA A 58 14.44 0.76 -8.83
N VAL A 59 14.78 -0.15 -9.76
CA VAL A 59 15.24 -1.51 -9.44
C VAL A 59 16.59 -1.48 -8.74
N LEU A 60 17.54 -0.69 -9.22
CA LEU A 60 18.85 -0.51 -8.58
C LEU A 60 18.71 0.06 -7.17
N LEU A 61 17.82 1.04 -6.98
CA LEU A 61 17.53 1.59 -5.66
C LEU A 61 16.89 0.52 -4.75
N ALA A 62 15.95 -0.28 -5.25
CA ALA A 62 15.38 -1.38 -4.50
C ALA A 62 16.44 -2.41 -4.08
N VAL A 63 17.33 -2.80 -5.00
CA VAL A 63 18.46 -3.71 -4.72
C VAL A 63 19.42 -3.08 -3.72
N GLY A 64 19.76 -1.79 -3.86
CA GLY A 64 20.60 -1.05 -2.92
C GLY A 64 20.02 -1.06 -1.52
N CYS A 65 18.71 -0.76 -1.37
CA CYS A 65 18.02 -0.87 -0.08
C CYS A 65 18.04 -2.30 0.47
N ILE A 66 17.84 -3.32 -0.36
CA ILE A 66 17.96 -4.72 0.08
C ILE A 66 19.35 -4.95 0.66
N LEU A 67 20.41 -4.59 -0.07
CA LEU A 67 21.80 -4.82 0.37
C LEU A 67 22.14 -4.07 1.67
N LEU A 68 21.67 -2.83 1.82
CA LEU A 68 21.92 -2.02 3.01
C LEU A 68 21.18 -2.55 4.25
N TYR A 69 19.95 -3.02 4.09
CA TYR A 69 19.14 -3.51 5.20
C TYR A 69 19.26 -5.03 5.44
N ARG A 70 20.00 -5.75 4.60
CA ARG A 70 20.18 -7.20 4.71
C ARG A 70 20.99 -7.55 5.95
N SER A 71 20.31 -8.08 6.96
CA SER A 71 20.96 -8.82 8.05
C SER A 71 21.52 -10.13 7.51
N SER A 72 22.72 -10.53 7.95
CA SER A 72 23.48 -11.72 7.52
C SER A 72 22.74 -13.07 7.70
N SER A 73 21.56 -13.06 8.33
CA SER A 73 20.80 -14.25 8.72
C SER A 73 19.56 -14.56 7.86
N THR A 74 19.26 -13.78 6.82
CA THR A 74 18.06 -14.02 5.99
C THR A 74 18.33 -14.98 4.82
N PRO A 75 17.47 -15.99 4.58
CA PRO A 75 17.69 -16.98 3.51
C PRO A 75 17.73 -16.31 2.13
N ALA A 76 18.37 -16.99 1.19
CA ALA A 76 18.57 -16.57 -0.21
C ALA A 76 17.27 -16.14 -0.92
N LEU A 77 17.43 -15.53 -2.11
CA LEU A 77 16.38 -15.17 -3.09
C LEU A 77 15.61 -16.41 -3.63
N GLY A 78 15.22 -17.33 -2.76
CA GLY A 78 14.47 -18.53 -3.08
C GLY A 78 12.99 -18.24 -3.03
N PHE A 79 12.34 -18.22 -4.20
CA PHE A 79 10.91 -18.45 -4.28
C PHE A 79 10.66 -19.91 -3.91
N SER A 80 10.34 -20.17 -2.64
CA SER A 80 9.90 -21.51 -2.23
C SER A 80 8.45 -21.70 -2.69
N ILE A 81 8.28 -22.12 -3.94
CA ILE A 81 7.01 -22.62 -4.45
C ILE A 81 6.91 -24.07 -3.97
N THR A 82 6.51 -24.26 -2.71
CA THR A 82 5.97 -25.55 -2.29
C THR A 82 4.59 -25.67 -2.91
N SER A 83 4.50 -26.16 -4.14
CA SER A 83 3.23 -26.63 -4.67
C SER A 83 2.90 -27.92 -3.92
N PRO A 84 1.83 -27.96 -3.11
CA PRO A 84 1.34 -29.23 -2.63
C PRO A 84 0.63 -29.86 -3.83
N LEU A 85 1.38 -30.53 -4.71
CA LEU A 85 0.78 -31.36 -5.74
C LEU A 85 0.00 -32.46 -4.99
N PRO A 86 -1.34 -32.52 -5.05
CA PRO A 86 -2.08 -33.51 -4.31
C PRO A 86 -1.92 -34.84 -5.04
N THR A 87 -0.91 -35.63 -4.66
CA THR A 87 -0.67 -36.97 -5.18
C THR A 87 -1.66 -37.96 -4.55
N GLY A 88 -2.93 -37.87 -4.96
CA GLY A 88 -3.97 -38.77 -4.44
C GLY A 88 -5.43 -38.45 -4.82
N LEU A 89 -5.69 -37.75 -5.92
CA LEU A 89 -7.06 -37.39 -6.32
C LEU A 89 -7.78 -38.57 -7.00
N SER A 90 -8.97 -38.92 -6.51
CA SER A 90 -9.87 -39.93 -7.12
C SER A 90 -10.26 -39.52 -8.55
N VAL A 91 -10.57 -40.51 -9.40
CA VAL A 91 -10.90 -40.31 -10.82
C VAL A 91 -12.01 -39.26 -11.01
N GLY A 92 -13.03 -39.27 -10.13
CA GLY A 92 -14.09 -38.26 -10.15
C GLY A 92 -13.62 -36.84 -9.85
N LYS A 93 -12.70 -36.63 -8.90
CA LYS A 93 -12.11 -35.31 -8.62
C LYS A 93 -11.21 -34.82 -9.76
N ARG A 94 -10.51 -35.73 -10.44
CA ARG A 94 -9.70 -35.39 -11.63
C ARG A 94 -10.57 -34.92 -12.79
N LEU A 95 -11.66 -35.64 -13.08
CA LEU A 95 -12.62 -35.25 -14.12
C LEU A 95 -13.31 -33.92 -13.78
N GLY A 96 -13.69 -33.72 -12.51
CA GLY A 96 -14.24 -32.44 -12.05
C GLY A 96 -13.24 -31.28 -12.19
N ALA A 97 -11.96 -31.49 -11.85
CA ALA A 97 -10.93 -30.47 -12.03
C ALA A 97 -10.70 -30.14 -13.51
N VAL A 98 -10.69 -31.15 -14.40
CA VAL A 98 -10.59 -30.94 -15.86
C VAL A 98 -11.79 -30.16 -16.38
N ALA A 99 -13.01 -30.49 -15.96
CA ALA A 99 -14.22 -29.75 -16.34
C ALA A 99 -14.18 -28.29 -15.86
N VAL A 100 -13.72 -28.02 -14.64
CA VAL A 100 -13.55 -26.66 -14.12
C VAL A 100 -12.47 -25.91 -14.91
N LEU A 101 -11.33 -26.54 -15.21
CA LEU A 101 -10.26 -25.94 -16.00
C LEU A 101 -10.74 -25.59 -17.42
N LEU A 102 -11.49 -26.49 -18.06
CA LEU A 102 -12.10 -26.23 -19.36
C LEU A 102 -13.13 -25.10 -19.29
N ALA A 103 -13.99 -25.07 -18.27
CA ALA A 103 -14.95 -23.99 -18.07
C ALA A 103 -14.25 -22.64 -17.87
N VAL A 104 -13.17 -22.59 -17.09
CA VAL A 104 -12.34 -21.38 -16.93
C VAL A 104 -11.66 -21.00 -18.24
N SER A 105 -11.16 -21.97 -19.00
CA SER A 105 -10.50 -21.71 -20.30
C SER A 105 -11.48 -21.15 -21.34
N VAL A 106 -12.68 -21.73 -21.42
CA VAL A 106 -13.73 -21.24 -22.32
C VAL A 106 -14.23 -19.88 -21.86
N GLY A 107 -14.45 -19.68 -20.56
CA GLY A 107 -14.88 -18.40 -20.00
C GLY A 107 -13.86 -17.28 -20.24
N THR A 108 -12.57 -17.56 -20.04
CA THR A 108 -11.48 -16.61 -20.32
C THR A 108 -11.37 -16.32 -21.81
N TRP A 109 -11.53 -17.31 -22.69
CA TRP A 109 -11.57 -17.11 -24.14
C TRP A 109 -12.74 -16.22 -24.57
N THR A 110 -13.95 -16.49 -24.07
CA THR A 110 -15.15 -15.72 -24.44
C THR A 110 -15.11 -14.29 -23.93
N ALA A 111 -14.54 -14.08 -22.74
CA ALA A 111 -14.40 -12.77 -22.13
C ALA A 111 -13.15 -12.03 -22.62
N TRP A 112 -12.24 -12.69 -23.37
CA TRP A 112 -10.93 -12.14 -23.72
C TRP A 112 -11.04 -10.84 -24.51
N SER A 113 -11.95 -10.77 -25.48
CA SER A 113 -12.13 -9.59 -26.33
C SER A 113 -12.57 -8.35 -25.52
N THR A 114 -13.47 -8.53 -24.55
CA THR A 114 -13.88 -7.45 -23.65
C THR A 114 -12.80 -7.14 -22.62
N ALA A 115 -12.17 -8.17 -22.06
CA ALA A 115 -11.13 -8.05 -21.06
C ALA A 115 -9.90 -7.32 -21.62
N SER A 116 -9.49 -7.60 -22.87
CA SER A 116 -8.32 -6.97 -23.50
C SER A 116 -8.54 -5.48 -23.74
N VAL A 117 -9.75 -5.07 -24.14
CA VAL A 117 -10.09 -3.64 -24.32
C VAL A 117 -10.08 -2.92 -22.98
N PHE A 118 -10.69 -3.51 -21.94
CA PHE A 118 -10.67 -2.92 -20.60
C PHE A 118 -9.22 -2.84 -20.04
N PHE A 119 -8.42 -3.87 -20.28
CA PHE A 119 -7.03 -3.91 -19.85
C PHE A 119 -6.18 -2.87 -20.57
N ASP A 120 -6.37 -2.68 -21.88
CA ASP A 120 -5.67 -1.65 -22.65
C ASP A 120 -6.08 -0.23 -22.21
N GLN A 121 -7.37 -0.01 -21.93
CA GLN A 121 -7.84 1.25 -21.34
C GLN A 121 -7.23 1.50 -19.96
N LEU A 122 -7.16 0.48 -19.10
CA LEU A 122 -6.56 0.59 -17.77
C LEU A 122 -5.05 0.83 -17.84
N LEU A 123 -4.36 0.21 -18.80
CA LEU A 123 -2.94 0.40 -19.04
C LEU A 123 -2.63 1.79 -19.57
N ARG A 124 -3.44 2.33 -20.48
CA ARG A 124 -3.18 3.63 -21.12
C ARG A 124 -3.67 4.82 -20.33
N ASN A 125 -4.49 4.61 -19.29
CA ASN A 125 -5.04 5.71 -18.50
C ASN A 125 -4.03 6.25 -17.47
N ASP A 126 -3.36 7.34 -17.84
CA ASP A 126 -2.36 8.00 -16.99
C ASP A 126 -2.95 8.52 -15.68
N THR A 127 -4.18 9.03 -15.72
CA THR A 127 -4.88 9.52 -14.53
C THR A 127 -5.07 8.41 -13.51
N LEU A 128 -5.53 7.23 -13.94
CA LEU A 128 -5.72 6.08 -13.06
C LEU A 128 -4.38 5.60 -12.49
N ALA A 129 -3.34 5.51 -13.32
CA ALA A 129 -2.02 5.08 -12.87
C ALA A 129 -1.46 6.02 -11.78
N VAL A 130 -1.59 7.34 -11.97
CA VAL A 130 -1.16 8.35 -11.00
C VAL A 130 -2.00 8.28 -9.72
N MET A 131 -3.32 8.20 -9.82
CA MET A 131 -4.21 8.13 -8.67
C MET A 131 -4.01 6.85 -7.84
N LEU A 132 -3.85 5.69 -8.49
CA LEU A 132 -3.56 4.43 -7.82
C LEU A 132 -2.19 4.46 -7.13
N SER A 133 -1.17 5.00 -7.80
CA SER A 133 0.16 5.16 -7.23
C SER A 133 0.14 6.10 -6.02
N ALA A 134 -0.54 7.23 -6.14
CA ALA A 134 -0.71 8.19 -5.05
C ALA A 134 -1.50 7.60 -3.88
N LEU A 135 -2.52 6.79 -4.13
CA LEU A 135 -3.25 6.04 -3.10
C LEU A 135 -2.32 5.10 -2.35
N LEU A 136 -1.48 4.32 -3.05
CA LEU A 136 -0.51 3.44 -2.41
C LEU A 136 0.47 4.25 -1.55
N ILE A 137 0.99 5.36 -2.06
CA ILE A 137 1.91 6.23 -1.30
C ILE A 137 1.20 6.84 -0.08
N ALA A 138 -0.05 7.28 -0.20
CA ALA A 138 -0.82 7.83 0.91
C ALA A 138 -1.09 6.79 2.00
N VAL A 139 -1.47 5.57 1.61
CA VAL A 139 -1.84 4.49 2.54
C VAL A 139 -0.61 3.93 3.26
N PHE A 140 0.44 3.61 2.51
CA PHE A 140 1.65 2.96 3.02
C PHE A 140 2.69 4.00 3.47
N GLY A 141 3.00 5.00 2.65
CA GLY A 141 3.89 6.09 3.04
C GLY A 141 3.33 6.90 4.21
N GLY A 142 2.03 7.20 4.18
CA GLY A 142 1.34 7.80 5.32
C GLY A 142 1.38 6.93 6.58
N GLY A 143 1.40 5.60 6.45
CA GLY A 143 1.60 4.70 7.58
C GLY A 143 2.98 4.84 8.23
N ALA A 144 4.03 4.95 7.43
CA ALA A 144 5.38 5.22 7.92
C ALA A 144 5.49 6.62 8.57
N PHE A 145 4.85 7.63 7.97
CA PHE A 145 4.78 8.98 8.51
C PHE A 145 4.05 9.03 9.86
N VAL A 146 2.89 8.40 9.94
CA VAL A 146 2.10 8.29 11.19
C VAL A 146 2.93 7.64 12.28
N LYS A 147 3.64 6.54 11.96
CA LYS A 147 4.51 5.88 12.91
C LYS A 147 5.57 6.85 13.45
N ALA A 148 6.30 7.52 12.56
CA ALA A 148 7.32 8.49 12.96
C ALA A 148 6.76 9.63 13.81
N ALA A 149 5.54 10.11 13.52
CA ALA A 149 4.87 11.14 14.30
C ALA A 149 4.42 10.65 15.68
N THR A 150 4.05 9.37 15.81
CA THR A 150 3.59 8.78 17.07
C THR A 150 4.71 8.20 17.94
N ASP A 151 5.88 7.88 17.36
CA ASP A 151 7.02 7.27 18.06
C ASP A 151 7.44 8.07 19.33
N PRO A 152 7.50 9.43 19.32
CA PRO A 152 7.80 10.20 20.54
C PRO A 152 6.79 10.00 21.67
N VAL A 153 5.51 9.80 21.35
CA VAL A 153 4.45 9.56 22.34
C VAL A 153 4.56 8.15 22.91
N VAL A 154 4.93 7.17 22.07
CA VAL A 154 5.21 5.80 22.53
C VAL A 154 6.41 5.80 23.49
N GLU A 155 7.45 6.56 23.18
CA GLU A 155 8.62 6.69 24.06
C GLU A 155 8.28 7.36 25.40
N GLU A 156 7.40 8.36 25.41
CA GLU A 156 6.87 8.97 26.65
C GLU A 156 6.17 7.92 27.53
N VAL A 157 5.36 7.04 26.92
CA VAL A 157 4.67 5.94 27.63
C VAL A 157 5.66 4.89 28.15
N ASP A 158 6.70 4.56 27.38
CA ASP A 158 7.72 3.59 27.78
C ASP A 158 8.56 4.08 28.96
N ARG A 159 8.76 5.40 29.10
CA ARG A 159 9.47 6.02 30.22
C ARG A 159 8.64 6.12 31.51
N LEU A 160 7.33 5.85 31.46
CA LEU A 160 6.51 5.84 32.67
C LEU A 160 6.97 4.75 33.65
N PRO A 161 6.84 4.98 34.98
CA PRO A 161 7.05 3.95 35.98
C PRO A 161 6.19 2.72 35.68
N SER A 162 6.76 1.53 35.88
CA SER A 162 6.01 0.27 35.73
C SER A 162 4.83 0.25 36.71
N GLY A 163 3.61 0.17 36.17
CA GLY A 163 2.37 0.23 36.91
C GLY A 163 1.15 0.12 36.01
N PRO A 164 -0.07 0.03 36.59
CA PRO A 164 -1.30 -0.23 35.84
C PRO A 164 -1.60 0.81 34.75
N ASN A 165 -1.17 2.07 34.95
CA ASN A 165 -1.34 3.14 33.97
C ASN A 165 -0.51 2.92 32.70
N LYS A 166 0.73 2.40 32.83
CA LYS A 166 1.60 2.09 31.69
C LYS A 166 1.06 0.90 30.91
N GLU A 167 0.65 -0.16 31.61
CA GLU A 167 0.08 -1.35 30.97
C GLU A 167 -1.21 -1.03 30.20
N THR A 168 -2.10 -0.23 30.80
CA THR A 168 -3.34 0.20 30.15
C THR A 168 -3.04 1.06 28.91
N ALA A 169 -2.10 2.01 28.99
CA ALA A 169 -1.69 2.83 27.86
C ALA A 169 -1.10 1.98 26.71
N LEU A 170 -0.21 1.05 27.02
CA LEU A 170 0.40 0.15 26.03
C LEU A 170 -0.61 -0.81 25.43
N ALA A 171 -1.56 -1.34 26.21
CA ALA A 171 -2.63 -2.19 25.72
C ALA A 171 -3.51 -1.44 24.71
N LEU A 172 -3.86 -0.18 24.99
CA LEU A 172 -4.60 0.68 24.08
C LEU A 172 -3.82 1.01 22.80
N ILE A 173 -2.53 1.36 22.92
CA ILE A 173 -1.68 1.62 21.75
C ILE A 173 -1.58 0.37 20.85
N ARG A 174 -1.40 -0.81 21.45
CA ARG A 174 -1.34 -2.09 20.72
C ARG A 174 -2.66 -2.50 20.10
N SER A 175 -3.79 -2.14 20.71
CA SER A 175 -5.13 -2.40 20.16
C SER A 175 -5.49 -1.46 19.00
N GLY A 176 -4.77 -0.34 18.84
CA GLY A 176 -4.80 0.52 17.68
C GLY A 176 -4.39 -0.20 16.39
N GLY A 177 -5.30 -0.98 15.81
CA GLY A 177 -5.02 -1.87 14.70
C GLY A 177 -4.47 -1.17 13.45
N ARG A 178 -3.31 -1.63 12.96
CA ARG A 178 -2.69 -1.18 11.70
C ARG A 178 -3.66 -1.26 10.50
N ALA A 179 -4.56 -2.24 10.49
CA ALA A 179 -5.56 -2.41 9.45
C ALA A 179 -6.56 -1.23 9.39
N ILE A 180 -7.02 -0.73 10.54
CA ILE A 180 -7.97 0.40 10.60
C ILE A 180 -7.32 1.64 10.00
N GLY A 181 -6.06 1.91 10.34
CA GLY A 181 -5.33 3.05 9.78
C GLY A 181 -5.13 2.97 8.26
N LEU A 182 -5.01 1.77 7.69
CA LEU A 182 -4.92 1.59 6.23
C LEU A 182 -6.24 1.99 5.55
N PHE A 183 -7.38 1.53 6.08
CA PHE A 183 -8.70 1.87 5.55
C PHE A 183 -9.01 3.36 5.67
N GLU A 184 -8.71 3.95 6.82
CA GLU A 184 -8.89 5.39 7.04
C GLU A 184 -8.10 6.22 6.03
N ARG A 185 -6.79 5.99 5.89
CA ARG A 185 -5.97 6.74 4.92
C ARG A 185 -6.45 6.52 3.48
N GLY A 186 -6.90 5.30 3.15
CA GLY A 186 -7.50 5.00 1.85
C GLY A 186 -8.77 5.80 1.59
N LEU A 187 -9.71 5.79 2.54
CA LEU A 187 -10.95 6.55 2.45
C LEU A 187 -10.72 8.06 2.41
N LEU A 188 -9.84 8.58 3.26
CA LEU A 188 -9.46 9.99 3.27
C LEU A 188 -8.87 10.39 1.91
N PHE A 189 -7.94 9.61 1.37
CA PHE A 189 -7.39 9.88 0.05
C PHE A 189 -8.47 9.85 -1.03
N ILE A 190 -9.34 8.82 -1.06
CA ILE A 190 -10.39 8.68 -2.08
C ILE A 190 -11.32 9.89 -2.08
N PHE A 191 -11.83 10.30 -0.91
CA PHE A 191 -12.75 11.44 -0.82
C PHE A 191 -12.08 12.77 -1.14
N LEU A 192 -10.85 12.99 -0.66
CA LEU A 192 -10.10 14.22 -0.97
C LEU A 192 -9.72 14.29 -2.46
N ALA A 193 -9.32 13.16 -3.05
CA ALA A 193 -8.95 13.07 -4.46
C ALA A 193 -10.17 13.27 -5.37
N ALA A 194 -11.35 12.85 -4.90
CA ALA A 194 -12.63 13.08 -5.57
C ALA A 194 -13.20 14.50 -5.38
N GLY A 195 -12.57 15.35 -4.55
CA GLY A 195 -13.07 16.70 -4.25
C GLY A 195 -14.28 16.75 -3.34
N GLN A 196 -14.38 15.78 -2.44
CA GLN A 196 -15.43 15.71 -1.42
C GLN A 196 -14.81 15.79 -0.01
N PRO A 197 -14.28 16.95 0.40
CA PRO A 197 -13.71 17.13 1.74
C PRO A 197 -14.74 16.89 2.86
N GLU A 198 -16.03 17.08 2.60
CA GLU A 198 -17.12 16.82 3.54
C GLU A 198 -17.23 15.32 3.87
N ALA A 199 -17.08 14.45 2.87
CA ALA A 199 -17.08 13.00 3.07
C ALA A 199 -15.82 12.54 3.84
N ALA A 200 -14.68 13.16 3.58
CA ALA A 200 -13.46 12.92 4.37
C ALA A 200 -13.65 13.34 5.85
N ALA A 201 -14.32 14.48 6.09
CA ALA A 201 -14.65 14.92 7.45
C ALA A 201 -15.60 13.95 8.16
N LEU A 202 -16.55 13.33 7.46
CA LEU A 202 -17.44 12.30 8.01
C LEU A 202 -16.67 11.06 8.48
N VAL A 203 -15.65 10.62 7.73
CA VAL A 203 -14.77 9.50 8.12
C VAL A 203 -14.04 9.82 9.44
N LEU A 204 -13.53 11.05 9.58
CA LEU A 204 -12.88 11.50 10.81
C LEU A 204 -13.85 11.56 11.99
N ALA A 205 -15.05 12.10 11.76
CA ALA A 205 -16.10 12.16 12.78
C ALA A 205 -16.50 10.75 13.25
N ALA A 206 -16.70 9.81 12.32
CA ALA A 206 -17.00 8.42 12.65
C ALA A 206 -15.89 7.77 13.48
N LYS A 207 -14.63 8.02 13.14
CA LYS A 207 -13.48 7.51 13.90
C LYS A 207 -13.38 8.12 15.30
N ALA A 208 -13.65 9.42 15.44
CA ALA A 208 -13.67 10.09 16.73
C ALA A 208 -14.79 9.53 17.63
N LEU A 209 -15.99 9.34 17.08
CA LEU A 209 -17.14 8.79 17.81
C LEU A 209 -16.88 7.36 18.30
N ALA A 210 -16.25 6.52 17.47
CA ALA A 210 -15.88 5.16 17.84
C ALA A 210 -14.85 5.10 19.01
N ARG A 211 -14.21 6.22 19.34
CA ARG A 211 -13.12 6.29 20.33
C ARG A 211 -13.44 7.07 21.59
N ALA A 212 -14.57 7.77 21.63
CA ALA A 212 -15.09 8.48 22.80
C ALA A 212 -15.12 7.66 24.12
N PRO A 213 -15.26 6.31 24.14
CA PRO A 213 -15.24 5.55 25.40
C PRO A 213 -13.84 5.35 26.03
N VAL A 214 -12.74 5.77 25.38
CA VAL A 214 -11.36 5.40 25.73
C VAL A 214 -10.61 6.53 26.46
N ASP A 215 -11.27 7.65 26.77
CA ASP A 215 -10.67 8.93 27.21
C ASP A 215 -10.06 8.96 28.63
N HIS A 216 -9.91 7.82 29.30
CA HIS A 216 -9.42 7.79 30.69
C HIS A 216 -7.89 7.72 30.82
N VAL A 217 -7.15 7.60 29.71
CA VAL A 217 -5.66 7.55 29.71
C VAL A 217 -5.08 8.63 28.82
N ASN A 218 -4.57 9.71 29.42
CA ASN A 218 -4.03 10.89 28.73
C ASN A 218 -3.05 10.56 27.60
N GLN A 219 -2.14 9.61 27.81
CA GLN A 219 -1.11 9.28 26.81
C GLN A 219 -1.64 8.47 25.62
N ALA A 220 -2.62 7.58 25.85
CA ALA A 220 -3.27 6.85 24.76
C ALA A 220 -4.09 7.81 23.89
N SER A 221 -4.78 8.78 24.50
CA SER A 221 -5.51 9.82 23.78
C SER A 221 -4.58 10.67 22.90
N LYS A 222 -3.44 11.13 23.44
CA LYS A 222 -2.39 11.82 22.65
C LYS A 222 -1.92 10.98 21.46
N TYR A 223 -1.62 9.69 21.66
CA TYR A 223 -1.17 8.80 20.59
C TYR A 223 -2.20 8.73 19.45
N PHE A 224 -3.49 8.59 19.77
CA PHE A 224 -4.54 8.49 18.77
C PHE A 224 -4.82 9.81 18.05
N LEU A 225 -4.78 10.93 18.77
CA LEU A 225 -4.96 12.26 18.17
C LEU A 225 -3.82 12.55 17.19
N THR A 226 -2.57 12.38 17.62
CA THR A 226 -1.38 12.57 16.77
C THR A 226 -1.44 11.66 15.55
N GLY A 227 -1.76 10.37 15.73
CA GLY A 227 -1.83 9.43 14.62
C GLY A 227 -2.96 9.73 13.62
N THR A 228 -4.07 10.29 14.09
CA THR A 228 -5.18 10.72 13.23
C THR A 228 -4.82 11.97 12.44
N LEU A 229 -4.29 13.01 13.09
CA LEU A 229 -3.83 14.22 12.42
C LEU A 229 -2.74 13.92 11.39
N ALA A 230 -1.76 13.07 11.73
CA ALA A 230 -0.72 12.66 10.80
C ALA A 230 -1.30 11.89 9.59
N SER A 231 -2.32 11.05 9.79
CA SER A 231 -3.01 10.35 8.70
C SER A 231 -3.75 11.31 7.77
N VAL A 232 -4.42 12.33 8.32
CA VAL A 232 -5.10 13.37 7.55
C VAL A 232 -4.12 14.17 6.72
N ILE A 233 -3.02 14.63 7.33
CA ILE A 233 -1.98 15.39 6.64
C ILE A 233 -1.40 14.57 5.49
N ALA A 234 -1.04 13.32 5.73
CA ALA A 234 -0.48 12.45 4.70
C ALA A 234 -1.46 12.21 3.53
N ALA A 235 -2.73 11.92 3.83
CA ALA A 235 -3.75 11.71 2.82
C ALA A 235 -4.05 13.00 2.02
N TRP A 236 -4.10 14.14 2.70
CA TRP A 236 -4.34 15.44 2.08
C TRP A 236 -3.21 15.86 1.15
N ILE A 237 -1.95 15.81 1.61
CA ILE A 237 -0.78 16.13 0.79
C ILE A 237 -0.76 15.27 -0.48
N MET A 238 -0.95 13.96 -0.34
CA MET A 238 -0.93 13.06 -1.49
C MET A 238 -2.12 13.24 -2.42
N SER A 239 -3.31 13.53 -1.90
CA SER A 239 -4.48 13.86 -2.71
C SER A 239 -4.27 15.13 -3.52
N VAL A 240 -3.79 16.20 -2.88
CA VAL A 240 -3.45 17.47 -3.53
C VAL A 240 -2.40 17.25 -4.60
N ALA A 241 -1.33 16.51 -4.28
CA ALA A 241 -0.28 16.18 -5.23
C ALA A 241 -0.82 15.40 -6.45
N ALA A 242 -1.67 14.40 -6.22
CA ALA A 242 -2.26 13.61 -7.30
C ALA A 242 -3.19 14.43 -8.19
N ARG A 243 -4.06 15.25 -7.60
CA ARG A 243 -4.98 16.15 -8.33
C ARG A 243 -4.21 17.16 -9.17
N ALA A 244 -3.24 17.84 -8.56
CA ALA A 244 -2.39 18.79 -9.26
C ALA A 244 -1.63 18.12 -10.43
N ALA A 245 -1.12 16.91 -10.21
CA ALA A 245 -0.32 16.21 -11.22
C ALA A 245 -1.16 15.67 -12.41
N VAL A 246 -2.47 15.48 -12.20
CA VAL A 246 -3.43 15.12 -13.26
C VAL A 246 -4.10 16.35 -13.89
N GLY A 247 -3.87 17.56 -13.33
CA GLY A 247 -4.48 18.80 -13.82
C GLY A 247 -5.91 19.05 -13.31
N LEU A 248 -6.30 18.38 -12.23
CA LEU A 248 -7.56 18.66 -11.53
C LEU A 248 -7.38 19.86 -10.59
N PRO A 249 -8.46 20.63 -10.31
CA PRO A 249 -8.43 21.68 -9.29
C PRO A 249 -8.02 21.10 -7.95
N ILE A 250 -7.33 21.89 -7.12
CA ILE A 250 -6.72 21.42 -5.86
C ILE A 250 -7.75 21.34 -4.72
N LEU A 251 -8.87 22.07 -4.87
CA LEU A 251 -10.07 22.02 -4.02
C LEU A 251 -11.28 22.04 -4.96
#